data_AF-A0A2K0J9Q3-F1
#
_entry.id   AF-A0A2K0J9Q3-F1
#
_cell.length_a   1.000
_cell.length_b   1.000
_cell.length_c   1.000
_cell.angle_alpha   90.00
_cell.angle_beta   90.00
_cell.angle_gamma   90.00
#
_symmetry.space_group_name_H-M   'P 1'
#
loop_
_entity.id
_entity.type
_entity.pdbx_description
1 polymer ?
#
loop_
_entity_poly.entity_id
_entity_poly.type
_entity_poly.pdbx_seq_one_letter_code
_entity_poly.pdbx_strand_id
1 'polypeptide(L)'
;MLLLVGDMKKLFRILRALKAFYPFYNNRVFRFFLGIVIFYLFGFTAQRWIGNISSIWEGLLFEMLFFISVYGVIYFTVFSLIDLFCDRATSFHETYNKNNIDKQPIKWFFKNKVKLSICIKMLFNFWYICVLIAELRKIIKFF
;
A
#
# COMPACT_ATOMS: atom_id res chain seq x y z
N MET A 1 -4.95 -32.81 -24.45
CA MET A 1 -6.22 -32.26 -23.91
C MET A 1 -6.37 -32.46 -22.39
N LEU A 2 -6.02 -33.61 -21.82
CA LEU A 2 -6.09 -33.88 -20.35
C LEU A 2 -5.14 -33.04 -19.46
N LEU A 3 -3.96 -32.67 -19.94
CA LEU A 3 -2.98 -31.84 -19.20
C LEU A 3 -3.50 -30.41 -18.93
N LEU A 4 -4.13 -29.78 -19.93
CA LEU A 4 -4.71 -28.44 -19.82
C LEU A 4 -5.87 -28.37 -18.79
N VAL A 5 -6.64 -29.45 -18.65
CA VAL A 5 -7.74 -29.53 -17.67
C VAL A 5 -7.22 -29.65 -16.23
N GLY A 6 -6.07 -30.32 -16.03
CA GLY A 6 -5.40 -30.42 -14.73
C GLY A 6 -4.91 -29.07 -14.22
N ASP A 7 -4.26 -28.30 -15.08
CA ASP A 7 -3.76 -26.96 -14.73
C ASP A 7 -4.88 -25.94 -14.51
N MET A 8 -5.96 -26.01 -15.29
CA MET A 8 -7.16 -25.20 -15.08
C MET A 8 -7.82 -25.46 -13.71
N LYS A 9 -7.83 -26.72 -13.24
CA LYS A 9 -8.33 -27.06 -11.90
C LYS A 9 -7.42 -26.52 -10.79
N LYS A 10 -6.10 -26.54 -10.96
CA LYS A 10 -5.15 -25.91 -10.02
C LYS A 10 -5.34 -24.40 -9.97
N LEU A 11 -5.46 -23.74 -11.12
CA LEU A 11 -5.73 -22.31 -11.23
C LEU A 11 -7.01 -21.93 -10.48
N PHE A 12 -8.10 -22.67 -10.68
CA PHE A 12 -9.37 -22.45 -9.97
C PHE A 12 -9.25 -22.60 -8.45
N ARG A 13 -8.42 -23.53 -7.95
CA ARG A 13 -8.17 -23.68 -6.51
C ARG A 13 -7.39 -22.49 -5.95
N ILE A 14 -6.38 -22.02 -6.66
CA ILE A 14 -5.59 -20.84 -6.28
C ILE A 14 -6.49 -19.59 -6.24
N LEU A 15 -7.30 -19.36 -7.28
CA LEU A 15 -8.25 -18.25 -7.31
C LEU A 15 -9.26 -18.32 -6.17
N ARG A 16 -9.76 -19.52 -5.83
CA ARG A 16 -10.68 -19.71 -4.71
C ARG A 16 -10.00 -19.43 -3.36
N ALA A 17 -8.75 -19.85 -3.20
CA ALA A 17 -7.95 -19.55 -2.01
C ALA A 17 -7.71 -18.04 -1.89
N LEU A 18 -7.33 -17.36 -2.97
CA LEU A 18 -7.18 -15.89 -3.00
C LEU A 18 -8.49 -15.17 -2.66
N LYS A 19 -9.63 -15.67 -3.13
CA LYS A 19 -10.95 -15.11 -2.80
C LYS A 19 -11.28 -15.26 -1.30
N ALA A 20 -10.78 -16.30 -0.63
CA ALA A 20 -10.92 -16.46 0.81
C ALA A 20 -10.12 -15.41 1.62
N PHE A 21 -9.10 -14.77 1.02
CA PHE A 21 -8.36 -13.66 1.62
C PHE A 21 -9.03 -12.29 1.41
N TYR A 22 -10.03 -12.20 0.55
CA TYR A 22 -10.79 -10.97 0.30
C TYR A 22 -11.34 -10.27 1.56
N PRO A 23 -11.96 -10.97 2.54
CA PRO A 23 -12.42 -10.32 3.77
C PRO A 23 -11.28 -9.72 4.61
N PHE A 24 -10.08 -10.32 4.57
CA PHE A 24 -8.91 -9.79 5.27
C PHE A 24 -8.37 -8.52 4.60
N TYR A 25 -8.46 -8.43 3.27
CA TYR A 25 -8.09 -7.22 2.53
C TYR A 25 -8.94 -6.00 2.92
N ASN A 26 -10.23 -6.18 3.22
CA ASN A 26 -11.07 -5.06 3.66
C ASN A 26 -10.78 -4.63 5.11
N ASN A 27 -10.10 -5.45 5.89
CA ASN A 27 -9.72 -5.11 7.27
C ASN A 27 -8.49 -4.18 7.27
N ARG A 28 -8.67 -2.95 7.76
CA ARG A 28 -7.61 -1.92 7.83
C ARG A 28 -6.43 -2.30 8.73
N VAL A 29 -6.72 -2.94 9.86
CA VAL A 29 -5.67 -3.40 10.79
C VAL A 29 -4.85 -4.52 10.15
N PHE A 30 -5.52 -5.47 9.51
CA PHE A 30 -4.84 -6.53 8.78
C PHE A 30 -3.95 -5.98 7.66
N ARG A 31 -4.48 -5.06 6.83
CA ARG A 31 -3.69 -4.41 5.77
C ARG A 31 -2.46 -3.69 6.33
N PHE A 32 -2.60 -3.00 7.45
CA PHE A 32 -1.46 -2.34 8.11
C PHE A 32 -0.35 -3.34 8.49
N PHE A 33 -0.70 -4.42 9.20
CA PHE A 33 0.29 -5.44 9.58
C PHE A 33 0.87 -6.17 8.37
N LEU A 34 0.04 -6.45 7.35
CA LEU A 34 0.51 -7.02 6.10
C LEU A 34 1.54 -6.11 5.43
N GLY A 35 1.31 -4.80 5.43
CA GLY A 35 2.27 -3.82 4.92
C GLY A 35 3.61 -3.84 5.66
N ILE A 36 3.59 -3.99 6.99
CA ILE A 36 4.81 -4.16 7.80
C ILE A 36 5.55 -5.45 7.41
N VAL A 37 4.84 -6.57 7.31
CA VAL A 37 5.43 -7.85 6.92
C VAL A 37 6.06 -7.77 5.53
N ILE A 38 5.35 -7.15 4.57
CA ILE A 38 5.86 -6.91 3.21
C ILE A 38 7.10 -6.03 3.25
N PHE A 39 7.10 -4.96 4.05
CA PHE A 39 8.25 -4.08 4.18
C PHE A 39 9.49 -4.83 4.68
N TYR A 40 9.36 -5.66 5.72
CA TYR A 40 10.48 -6.45 6.24
C TYR A 40 10.97 -7.50 5.25
N LEU A 41 10.06 -8.26 4.64
CA LEU A 41 10.42 -9.25 3.64
C LEU A 41 11.16 -8.60 2.48
N PHE A 42 10.64 -7.48 1.99
CA PHE A 42 11.22 -6.78 0.87
C PHE A 42 12.57 -6.15 1.21
N GLY A 43 12.69 -5.48 2.36
CA GLY A 43 13.96 -4.90 2.82
C GLY A 43 15.05 -5.98 2.95
N PHE A 44 14.71 -7.14 3.51
CA PHE A 44 15.64 -8.26 3.64
C PHE A 44 16.04 -8.86 2.28
N THR A 45 15.08 -9.06 1.38
CA THR A 45 15.39 -9.55 0.03
C THR A 45 16.23 -8.55 -0.76
N ALA A 46 15.95 -7.26 -0.60
CA ALA A 46 16.67 -6.20 -1.29
C ALA A 46 18.12 -6.12 -0.83
N GLN A 47 18.37 -6.21 0.47
CA GLN A 47 19.72 -6.24 1.03
C GLN A 47 20.54 -7.42 0.51
N ARG A 48 19.94 -8.61 0.38
CA ARG A 48 20.61 -9.79 -0.20
C ARG A 48 20.87 -9.67 -1.69
N TRP A 49 19.97 -9.03 -2.43
CA TRP A 49 20.08 -8.89 -3.87
C TRP A 49 21.15 -7.88 -4.31
N ILE A 50 21.29 -6.77 -3.59
CA ILE A 50 22.27 -5.72 -3.92
C ILE A 50 23.71 -6.27 -4.03
N GLY A 51 24.07 -7.26 -3.21
CA GLY A 51 25.41 -7.86 -3.23
C GLY A 51 25.70 -8.80 -4.41
N ASN A 52 24.68 -9.19 -5.17
CA ASN A 52 24.78 -10.20 -6.24
C ASN A 52 24.45 -9.63 -7.63
N ILE A 53 24.29 -8.31 -7.77
CA ILE A 53 24.00 -7.69 -9.07
C ILE A 53 25.24 -7.80 -9.94
N SER A 54 25.15 -8.59 -11.01
CA SER A 54 26.24 -8.85 -11.94
C SER A 54 26.04 -8.16 -13.28
N SER A 55 24.79 -7.83 -13.63
CA SER A 55 24.43 -7.19 -14.89
C SER A 55 23.54 -5.95 -14.72
N ILE A 56 23.57 -5.08 -15.74
CA ILE A 56 22.75 -3.86 -15.80
C ILE A 56 21.24 -4.20 -15.78
N TRP A 57 20.84 -5.28 -16.46
CA TRP A 57 19.44 -5.74 -16.51
C TRP A 57 18.93 -6.21 -15.14
N GLU A 58 19.78 -6.89 -14.36
CA GLU A 58 19.46 -7.28 -12.98
C GLU A 58 19.27 -6.06 -12.07
N GLY A 59 20.12 -5.04 -12.23
CA GLY A 59 20.00 -3.77 -11.50
C GLY A 59 18.67 -3.05 -11.81
N LEU A 60 18.31 -2.95 -13.09
CA LEU A 60 17.07 -2.28 -13.52
C LEU A 60 15.82 -3.03 -13.06
N LEU A 61 15.83 -4.37 -13.14
CA LEU A 61 14.74 -5.20 -12.62
C LEU A 61 14.60 -5.07 -11.10
N PHE A 62 15.73 -5.04 -10.38
CA PHE A 62 15.75 -4.81 -8.94
C PHE A 62 15.12 -3.46 -8.56
N GLU A 63 15.49 -2.38 -9.24
CA GLU A 63 14.91 -1.06 -9.00
C GLU A 63 13.40 -1.04 -9.26
N MET A 64 12.93 -1.66 -10.35
CA MET A 64 11.50 -1.78 -10.62
C MET A 64 10.75 -2.52 -9.51
N LEU A 65 11.28 -3.66 -9.06
CA LEU A 65 10.71 -4.41 -7.94
C LEU A 65 10.75 -3.62 -6.63
N PHE A 66 11.80 -2.82 -6.43
CA PHE A 66 11.92 -1.89 -5.30
C PHE A 66 10.82 -0.86 -5.28
N PHE A 67 10.61 -0.15 -6.38
CA PHE A 67 9.51 0.82 -6.48
C PHE A 67 8.15 0.15 -6.25
N ILE A 68 7.86 -0.97 -6.93
CA ILE A 68 6.59 -1.71 -6.74
C ILE A 68 6.36 -2.06 -5.27
N SER A 69 7.41 -2.49 -4.56
CA SER A 69 7.31 -2.91 -3.17
C SER A 69 7.15 -1.73 -2.22
N VAL A 70 7.87 -0.62 -2.44
CA VAL A 70 7.68 0.63 -1.70
C VAL A 70 6.26 1.13 -1.85
N TYR A 71 5.71 1.11 -3.07
CA TYR A 71 4.31 1.48 -3.29
C TYR A 71 3.35 0.53 -2.58
N GLY A 72 3.61 -0.78 -2.60
CA GLY A 72 2.87 -1.76 -1.83
C GLY A 72 2.83 -1.41 -0.34
N VAL A 73 3.96 -1.01 0.24
CA VAL A 73 4.05 -0.61 1.65
C VAL A 73 3.26 0.67 1.92
N ILE A 74 3.33 1.68 1.04
CA ILE A 74 2.50 2.89 1.14
C ILE A 74 1.02 2.51 1.12
N TYR A 75 0.62 1.67 0.17
CA TYR A 75 -0.77 1.28 -0.02
C TYR A 75 -1.32 0.46 1.17
N PHE A 76 -0.56 -0.50 1.68
CA PHE A 76 -1.01 -1.37 2.76
C PHE A 76 -0.86 -0.71 4.14
N THR A 77 0.22 0.02 4.36
CA THR A 77 0.54 0.61 5.67
C THR A 77 0.00 2.02 5.80
N VAL A 78 0.48 2.95 4.95
CA VAL A 78 0.20 4.39 5.10
C VAL A 78 -1.28 4.67 4.86
N PHE A 79 -1.90 4.08 3.85
CA PHE A 79 -3.32 4.33 3.58
C PHE A 79 -4.23 3.75 4.68
N SER A 80 -3.86 2.59 5.22
CA SER A 80 -4.56 2.01 6.36
C SER A 80 -4.41 2.88 7.62
N LEU A 81 -3.23 3.45 7.86
CA LEU A 81 -3.00 4.40 8.95
C LEU A 81 -3.84 5.67 8.80
N ILE A 82 -3.90 6.25 7.60
CA ILE A 82 -4.75 7.43 7.34
C ILE A 82 -6.20 7.14 7.72
N ASP A 83 -6.73 6.00 7.27
CA ASP A 83 -8.11 5.61 7.57
C ASP A 83 -8.33 5.34 9.07
N LEU A 84 -7.38 4.68 9.73
CA LEU A 84 -7.45 4.42 11.18
C LEU A 84 -7.37 5.71 11.99
N PHE A 85 -6.52 6.65 11.58
CA PHE A 85 -6.37 7.95 12.22
C PHE A 85 -7.65 8.78 12.09
N CYS A 86 -8.25 8.82 10.89
CA CYS A 86 -9.51 9.51 10.68
C CYS A 86 -10.62 8.99 11.62
N ASP A 87 -10.77 7.67 11.72
CA ASP A 87 -11.78 7.08 12.61
C ASP A 87 -11.44 7.27 14.09
N ARG A 88 -10.16 7.15 14.48
CA ARG A 88 -9.77 7.34 15.87
C ARG A 88 -9.95 8.79 16.32
N ALA A 89 -9.68 9.75 15.44
CA ALA A 89 -9.96 11.16 15.68
C ALA A 89 -11.46 11.40 15.86
N THR A 90 -12.31 10.79 15.02
CA THR A 90 -13.78 10.81 15.20
C THR A 90 -14.17 10.26 16.59
N SER A 91 -13.74 9.04 16.94
CA SER A 91 -14.07 8.43 18.23
C SER A 91 -13.55 9.22 19.43
N PHE A 92 -12.39 9.86 19.33
CA PHE A 92 -11.85 10.71 20.37
C PHE A 92 -12.77 11.91 20.65
N HIS A 93 -13.19 12.62 19.60
CA HIS A 93 -14.11 13.75 19.73
C HIS A 93 -15.50 13.32 20.21
N GLU A 94 -15.99 12.17 19.75
CA GLU A 94 -17.24 11.56 20.24
C GLU A 94 -17.20 11.17 21.71
N THR A 95 -16.04 10.79 22.24
CA THR A 95 -15.94 10.32 23.64
C THR A 95 -15.64 11.46 24.60
N TYR A 96 -14.65 12.30 24.25
CA TYR A 96 -14.07 13.28 25.17
C TYR A 96 -14.44 14.73 24.86
N ASN A 97 -15.03 15.01 23.69
CA ASN A 97 -15.31 16.38 23.27
C ASN A 97 -16.74 16.56 22.70
N LYS A 98 -17.71 15.79 23.21
CA LYS A 98 -19.11 15.78 22.73
C LYS A 98 -19.71 17.18 22.58
N ASN A 99 -19.48 18.04 23.57
CA ASN A 99 -20.06 19.38 23.63
C ASN A 99 -19.54 20.32 22.53
N ASN A 100 -18.45 19.97 21.84
CA ASN A 100 -17.85 20.79 20.80
C ASN A 100 -17.84 20.12 19.41
N ILE A 101 -18.49 18.97 19.23
CA ILE A 101 -18.53 18.26 17.92
C ILE A 101 -19.17 19.14 16.84
N ASP A 102 -20.19 19.92 17.20
CA ASP A 102 -20.88 20.82 16.27
C ASP A 102 -20.14 22.14 16.00
N LYS A 103 -19.04 22.39 16.71
CA LYS A 103 -18.21 23.58 16.51
C LYS A 103 -17.19 23.33 15.41
N GLN A 104 -16.85 24.40 14.70
CA GLN A 104 -15.72 24.37 13.77
C GLN A 104 -14.41 24.30 14.58
N PRO A 105 -13.37 23.58 14.09
CA PRO A 105 -13.29 22.87 12.81
C PRO A 105 -13.79 21.40 12.86
N ILE A 106 -14.21 20.90 14.02
CA ILE A 106 -14.54 19.48 14.26
C ILE A 106 -15.74 19.05 13.40
N LYS A 107 -16.78 19.89 13.33
CA LYS A 107 -17.97 19.62 12.50
C LYS A 107 -17.61 19.40 11.03
N TRP A 108 -16.70 20.21 10.48
CA TRP A 108 -16.24 20.05 9.10
C TRP A 108 -15.47 18.75 8.91
N PHE A 109 -14.58 18.40 9.85
CA PHE A 109 -13.81 17.16 9.81
C PHE A 109 -14.74 15.93 9.79
N PHE A 110 -15.74 15.87 10.68
CA PHE A 110 -16.69 14.74 10.72
C PHE A 110 -17.45 14.58 9.39
N LYS A 111 -17.96 15.69 8.84
CA LYS A 111 -18.71 15.68 7.57
C LYS A 111 -17.84 15.26 6.38
N ASN A 112 -16.54 15.56 6.41
CA ASN A 112 -15.64 15.38 5.28
C ASN A 112 -14.57 14.30 5.49
N LYS A 113 -14.60 13.52 6.57
CA LYS A 113 -13.51 12.59 6.93
C LYS A 113 -13.11 11.63 5.81
N VAL A 114 -14.09 11.11 5.06
CA VAL A 114 -13.85 10.21 3.93
C VAL A 114 -13.16 10.95 2.78
N LYS A 115 -13.65 12.16 2.45
CA LYS A 115 -13.04 13.02 1.42
C LYS A 115 -11.62 13.44 1.81
N LEU A 116 -11.39 13.74 3.09
CA LEU A 116 -10.08 14.08 3.62
C LEU A 116 -9.11 12.90 3.49
N SER A 117 -9.52 11.68 3.89
CA SER A 117 -8.73 10.47 3.70
C SER A 117 -8.36 10.26 2.22
N ILE A 118 -9.34 10.38 1.31
CA ILE A 118 -9.10 10.26 -0.14
C ILE A 118 -8.12 11.33 -0.62
N CYS A 119 -8.27 12.58 -0.20
CA CYS A 119 -7.39 13.68 -0.58
C CYS A 119 -5.94 13.43 -0.15
N ILE A 120 -5.73 13.02 1.11
CA ILE A 120 -4.40 12.69 1.62
C ILE A 120 -3.79 11.51 0.84
N LYS A 121 -4.57 10.46 0.55
CA LYS A 121 -4.09 9.33 -0.26
C LYS A 121 -3.71 9.74 -1.68
N MET A 122 -4.47 10.64 -2.31
CA MET A 122 -4.14 11.18 -3.62
C MET A 122 -2.84 11.98 -3.59
N LEU A 123 -2.59 12.76 -2.53
CA LEU A 123 -1.31 13.47 -2.37
C LEU A 123 -0.13 12.49 -2.28
N PHE A 124 -0.27 11.38 -1.55
CA PHE A 124 0.75 10.34 -1.52
C PHE A 124 0.97 9.68 -2.89
N ASN A 125 -0.10 9.41 -3.65
CA ASN A 125 0.02 8.88 -5.01
C ASN A 125 0.74 9.86 -5.93
N PHE A 126 0.38 11.14 -5.87
CA PHE A 126 1.01 12.19 -6.66
C PHE A 126 2.51 12.32 -6.32
N TRP A 127 2.84 12.40 -5.03
CA TRP A 127 4.22 12.42 -4.56
C TRP A 127 4.99 11.20 -5.07
N TYR A 128 4.41 10.01 -4.96
CA TYR A 128 5.04 8.77 -5.42
C TYR A 128 5.30 8.77 -6.93
N ILE A 129 4.36 9.25 -7.75
CA ILE A 129 4.55 9.43 -9.20
C ILE A 129 5.70 10.40 -9.47
N CYS A 130 5.78 11.53 -8.76
CA CYS A 130 6.87 12.48 -8.92
C CYS A 130 8.25 11.84 -8.62
N VAL A 131 8.34 11.06 -7.53
CA VAL A 131 9.57 10.32 -7.19
C VAL A 131 9.91 9.32 -8.30
N LEU A 132 8.93 8.54 -8.77
CA LEU A 132 9.15 7.54 -9.82
C LEU A 132 9.65 8.17 -11.13
N ILE A 133 9.07 9.31 -11.56
CA ILE A 133 9.55 10.06 -12.73
C ILE A 133 10.97 10.57 -12.52
N ALA A 134 11.27 11.11 -11.34
CA ALA A 134 12.60 11.64 -11.04
C ALA A 134 13.68 10.55 -11.07
N GLU A 135 13.38 9.36 -10.55
CA GLU A 135 14.31 8.22 -10.54
C GLU A 135 14.45 7.58 -11.93
N LEU A 136 13.34 7.40 -12.67
CA LEU A 136 13.40 6.94 -14.06
C LEU A 136 14.26 7.87 -14.93
N ARG A 137 14.20 9.18 -14.71
CA ARG A 137 15.05 10.14 -15.44
C ARG A 137 16.54 9.96 -15.16
N LYS A 138 16.92 9.54 -13.94
CA LYS A 138 18.33 9.26 -13.62
C LYS A 138 18.82 8.02 -14.35
N ILE A 139 17.99 6.97 -14.38
CA ILE A 139 18.29 5.72 -15.10
C ILE A 139 18.49 6.02 -16.59
N ILE A 140 17.55 6.75 -17.21
CA ILE A 140 17.62 7.10 -18.65
C ILE A 140 18.87 7.92 -18.98
N LYS A 141 19.36 8.78 -18.07
CA LYS A 141 20.59 9.56 -18.29
C LYS A 141 21.87 8.74 -18.17
N PHE A 142 21.79 7.56 -17.56
CA PHE A 142 22.93 6.66 -17.35
C PHE A 142 23.12 5.68 -18.52
N PHE A 143 22.10 5.55 -19.38
CA PHE A 143 22.15 4.87 -20.68
C PHE A 143 22.43 5.88 -21.79
#